data_AF-A0A6A5QFU0-F1
#
_entry.id   AF-A0A6A5QFU0-F1
#
_cell.length_a   1.000
_cell.length_b   1.000
_cell.length_c   1.000
_cell.angle_alpha   90.00
_cell.angle_beta   90.00
_cell.angle_gamma   90.00
#
_symmetry.space_group_name_H-M   'P 1'
#
loop_
_entity.id
_entity.type
_entity.pdbx_description
1 polymer ?
#
loop_
_entity_poly.entity_id
_entity_poly.type
_entity_poly.pdbx_seq_one_letter_code
_entity_poly.pdbx_strand_id
1 'polypeptide(L)'
;MTNVLLDAHLNAKLADFAGSSLDGSPLLVVVTKSHRRPGDTCCVEADISAFASTLYTIVTGQSPYHDLSDYKIDERFVHGSFPQTDSLGPLGKLISRCWRDEYPDSKSVCKEIQGMC
;
A
#
# COMPACT_ATOMS: atom_id res chain seq x y z
N MET A 1 6.25 -9.75 -1.10
CA MET A 1 6.37 -8.84 0.06
C MET A 1 7.73 -9.10 0.69
N THR A 2 8.71 -8.21 0.48
CA THR A 2 10.11 -8.43 0.91
C THR A 2 10.60 -7.38 1.92
N ASN A 3 9.84 -6.30 2.13
CA ASN A 3 10.31 -5.12 2.87
C ASN A 3 9.66 -4.99 4.27
N VAL A 4 8.83 -5.95 4.66
CA VAL A 4 8.33 -6.08 6.05
C VAL A 4 8.84 -7.40 6.61
N LEU A 5 9.64 -7.31 7.65
CA LEU A 5 10.24 -8.45 8.34
C LEU A 5 9.55 -8.67 9.68
N LEU A 6 9.59 -9.89 10.19
CA LEU A 6 9.11 -10.24 11.52
C LEU A 6 10.30 -10.61 12.40
N ASP A 7 10.32 -10.12 13.64
CA ASP A 7 11.22 -10.67 14.65
C ASP A 7 10.64 -11.92 15.33
N ALA A 8 11.39 -12.48 16.28
CA ALA A 8 11.01 -13.71 16.99
C ALA A 8 9.70 -13.60 17.79
N HIS A 9 9.20 -12.39 18.02
CA HIS A 9 7.95 -12.12 18.73
C HIS A 9 6.84 -11.65 17.79
N LEU A 10 7.01 -11.83 16.47
CA LEU A 10 6.06 -11.39 15.44
C LEU A 10 5.87 -9.87 15.37
N ASN A 11 6.84 -9.07 15.86
CA ASN A 11 6.79 -7.63 15.63
C ASN A 11 7.19 -7.33 14.19
N ALA A 12 6.32 -6.63 13.47
CA ALA A 12 6.60 -6.15 12.13
C ALA A 12 7.65 -5.03 12.14
N LYS A 13 8.63 -5.12 11.25
CA LYS A 13 9.70 -4.13 11.05
C LYS A 13 9.81 -3.79 9.57
N LEU A 14 9.80 -2.50 9.25
CA LEU A 14 10.09 -2.02 7.91
C LEU A 14 11.59 -2.17 7.63
N ALA A 15 11.94 -2.65 6.45
CA ALA A 15 13.29 -2.85 5.98
C ALA A 15 13.47 -2.29 4.56
N ASP A 16 14.70 -2.33 4.06
CA ASP A 16 15.07 -1.90 2.71
C ASP A 16 14.70 -0.43 2.41
N PHE A 17 15.52 0.47 2.94
CA PHE A 17 15.42 1.92 2.71
C PHE A 17 16.27 2.40 1.53
N ALA A 18 16.88 1.50 0.75
CA ALA A 18 17.81 1.87 -0.31
C ALA A 18 17.15 2.68 -1.45
N GLY A 19 15.84 2.51 -1.62
CA GLY A 19 15.03 3.24 -2.59
C GLY A 19 14.26 4.45 -2.04
N SER A 20 14.32 4.71 -0.73
CA SER A 20 13.57 5.79 -0.08
C SER A 20 14.13 7.16 -0.46
N SER A 21 13.25 8.15 -0.58
CA SER A 21 13.65 9.55 -0.64
C SER A 21 14.26 9.97 0.69
N LEU A 22 15.35 10.74 0.64
CA LEU A 22 16.00 11.33 1.80
C LEU A 22 16.12 12.84 1.56
N ASP A 23 15.57 13.64 2.47
CA ASP A 23 15.58 15.11 2.41
C ASP A 23 15.03 15.67 1.09
N GLY A 24 14.00 15.02 0.53
CA GLY A 24 13.37 15.43 -0.73
C GLY A 24 14.14 15.04 -1.98
N SER A 25 15.17 14.18 -1.84
CA SER A 25 15.83 13.58 -3.01
C SER A 25 14.85 12.76 -3.84
N PRO A 26 15.05 12.66 -5.16
CA PRO A 26 14.19 11.83 -5.99
C PRO A 26 14.33 10.35 -5.61
N LEU A 27 13.26 9.58 -5.82
CA LEU A 27 13.32 8.12 -5.69
C LEU A 27 14.31 7.55 -6.70
N LEU A 28 15.22 6.70 -6.23
CA LEU A 28 16.21 6.03 -7.08
C LEU A 28 15.70 4.70 -7.65
N VAL A 29 14.48 4.30 -7.27
CA VAL A 29 13.88 3.02 -7.65
C VAL A 29 12.47 3.20 -8.18
N VAL A 30 12.04 2.20 -8.94
CA VAL A 30 10.72 2.09 -9.53
C VAL A 30 9.87 1.22 -8.61
N VAL A 31 8.84 1.81 -7.98
CA VAL A 31 7.87 1.07 -7.15
C VAL A 31 7.15 0.02 -7.98
N THR A 32 7.01 -1.21 -7.46
CA THR A 32 6.26 -2.31 -8.08
C THR A 32 4.84 -1.89 -8.44
N LYS A 33 4.33 -2.29 -9.61
CA LYS A 33 3.04 -1.81 -10.14
C LYS A 33 1.85 -2.07 -9.23
N SER A 34 1.80 -3.23 -8.58
CA SER A 34 0.76 -3.59 -7.62
C SER A 34 0.76 -2.77 -6.33
N HIS A 35 1.78 -1.92 -6.10
CA HIS A 35 1.93 -1.07 -4.93
C HIS A 35 2.03 0.42 -5.29
N ARG A 36 2.04 0.74 -6.59
CA ARG A 36 2.29 2.10 -7.08
C ARG A 36 0.98 2.86 -7.22
N ARG A 37 0.90 4.02 -6.57
CA ARG A 37 -0.13 5.03 -6.86
C ARG A 37 0.17 5.74 -8.18
N PRO A 38 -0.83 6.00 -9.05
CA PRO A 38 -0.65 6.85 -10.23
C PRO A 38 -0.23 8.28 -9.87
N GLY A 39 0.55 8.92 -10.75
CA GLY A 39 1.00 10.29 -10.55
C GLY A 39 2.30 10.39 -9.75
N ASP A 40 2.38 11.35 -8.83
CA ASP A 40 3.54 11.53 -7.97
C ASP A 40 3.69 10.35 -7.01
N THR A 41 4.88 9.75 -7.04
CA THR A 41 5.25 8.61 -6.19
C THR A 41 6.08 9.04 -4.99
N CYS A 42 6.54 10.28 -4.93
CA CYS A 42 7.35 10.83 -3.85
C CYS A 42 6.49 11.67 -2.88
N CYS A 43 5.32 11.14 -2.49
CA CYS A 43 4.37 11.80 -1.60
C CYS A 43 3.79 10.81 -0.58
N VAL A 44 3.17 11.34 0.49
CA VAL A 44 2.63 10.54 1.60
C VAL A 44 1.48 9.63 1.14
N GLU A 45 0.67 10.09 0.20
CA GLU A 45 -0.43 9.33 -0.39
C GLU A 45 0.07 8.10 -1.16
N ALA A 46 1.23 8.21 -1.81
CA ALA A 46 1.87 7.08 -2.47
C ALA A 46 2.30 6.00 -1.45
N ASP A 47 2.87 6.41 -0.32
CA ASP A 47 3.21 5.49 0.78
C ASP A 47 1.95 4.83 1.39
N ILE A 48 0.87 5.59 1.58
CA ILE A 48 -0.41 5.07 2.08
C ILE A 48 -1.02 4.05 1.10
N SER A 49 -0.94 4.30 -0.21
CA SER A 49 -1.42 3.37 -1.23
C SER A 49 -0.57 2.09 -1.31
N ALA A 50 0.75 2.21 -1.16
CA ALA A 50 1.65 1.06 -1.05
C ALA A 50 1.38 0.24 0.22
N PHE A 51 1.09 0.92 1.33
CA PHE A 51 0.67 0.28 2.59
C PHE A 51 -0.65 -0.50 2.42
N ALA A 52 -1.65 0.06 1.74
CA ALA A 52 -2.91 -0.63 1.43
C ALA A 52 -2.68 -1.92 0.64
N SER A 53 -1.80 -1.84 -0.37
CA SER A 53 -1.42 -2.98 -1.20
C SER A 53 -0.67 -4.05 -0.39
N THR A 54 0.13 -3.63 0.59
CA THR A 54 0.80 -4.51 1.55
C THR A 54 -0.22 -5.20 2.45
N LEU A 55 -1.17 -4.47 3.05
CA LEU A 55 -2.24 -5.05 3.86
C LEU A 55 -3.10 -6.04 3.07
N TYR A 56 -3.49 -5.69 1.85
CA TYR A 56 -4.22 -6.59 0.96
C TYR A 56 -3.45 -7.89 0.74
N THR A 57 -2.13 -7.80 0.51
CA THR A 57 -1.28 -8.98 0.35
C THR A 57 -1.20 -9.82 1.62
N ILE A 58 -1.09 -9.20 2.80
CA ILE A 58 -1.07 -9.90 4.09
C ILE A 58 -2.35 -10.73 4.28
N VAL A 59 -3.52 -10.15 3.99
CA VAL A 59 -4.80 -10.79 4.30
C VAL A 59 -5.28 -11.76 3.22
N THR A 60 -4.92 -11.53 1.96
CA THR A 60 -5.35 -12.41 0.85
C THR A 60 -4.27 -13.42 0.43
N GLY A 61 -3.03 -13.21 0.83
CA GLY A 61 -1.86 -13.97 0.35
C GLY A 61 -1.45 -13.62 -1.09
N GLN A 62 -2.12 -12.66 -1.75
CA GLN A 62 -1.88 -12.27 -3.14
C GLN A 62 -1.73 -10.77 -3.27
N SER A 63 -0.85 -10.31 -4.15
CA SER A 63 -0.79 -8.89 -4.47
C SER A 63 -2.08 -8.42 -5.16
N PRO A 64 -2.45 -7.13 -5.06
CA PRO A 64 -3.50 -6.55 -5.87
C PRO A 64 -3.32 -6.92 -7.35
N TYR A 65 -4.35 -7.49 -7.96
CA TYR A 65 -4.34 -7.89 -9.38
C TYR A 65 -3.21 -8.88 -9.77
N HIS A 66 -2.88 -9.83 -8.89
CA HIS A 66 -1.78 -10.81 -9.09
C HIS A 66 -1.80 -11.58 -10.42
N ASP A 67 -2.97 -11.69 -11.06
CA ASP A 67 -3.23 -12.40 -12.30
C ASP A 67 -3.17 -11.50 -13.56
N LEU A 68 -2.96 -10.19 -13.37
CA LEU A 68 -2.88 -9.21 -14.45
C LEU A 68 -1.42 -8.85 -14.78
N SER A 69 -1.19 -8.45 -16.04
CA SER A 69 0.07 -7.84 -16.46
C SER A 69 0.22 -6.43 -15.89
N ASP A 70 1.46 -5.99 -15.64
CA ASP A 70 1.81 -4.63 -15.19
C ASP A 70 1.05 -3.50 -15.90
N TYR A 71 0.94 -3.55 -17.23
CA TYR A 71 0.19 -2.55 -18.02
C TYR A 71 -1.29 -2.45 -17.60
N LYS A 72 -1.94 -3.60 -17.38
CA LYS A 72 -3.35 -3.66 -16.95
C LYS A 72 -3.49 -3.23 -15.49
N ILE A 73 -2.51 -3.51 -14.64
CA ILE A 73 -2.48 -3.04 -13.26
C ILE A 73 -2.43 -1.51 -13.26
N ASP A 74 -1.49 -0.92 -14.00
CA ASP A 74 -1.40 0.54 -14.16
C ASP A 74 -2.72 1.15 -14.65
N GLU A 75 -3.31 0.59 -15.71
CA GLU A 75 -4.60 1.05 -16.26
C GLU A 75 -5.69 1.06 -15.19
N ARG A 76 -5.81 -0.03 -14.40
CA ARG A 76 -6.79 -0.12 -13.31
C ARG A 76 -6.60 0.95 -12.25
N PHE A 77 -5.37 1.13 -11.76
CA PHE A 77 -5.06 2.13 -10.75
C PHE A 77 -5.29 3.56 -11.26
N VAL A 78 -4.91 3.86 -12.52
CA VAL A 78 -5.15 5.16 -13.16
C VAL A 78 -6.65 5.48 -13.24
N HIS A 79 -7.48 4.48 -13.52
CA HIS A 79 -8.94 4.63 -13.56
C HIS A 79 -9.62 4.61 -12.18
N GLY A 80 -8.87 4.51 -11.08
CA GLY A 80 -9.45 4.36 -9.73
C GLY A 80 -10.24 3.05 -9.56
N SER A 81 -9.97 2.06 -10.41
CA SER A 81 -10.56 0.73 -10.31
C SER A 81 -9.67 -0.11 -9.40
N PHE A 82 -10.16 -0.40 -8.19
CA PHE A 82 -9.42 -1.15 -7.17
C PHE A 82 -9.99 -2.57 -6.98
N PRO A 83 -9.18 -3.52 -6.46
CA PRO A 83 -9.67 -4.83 -6.08
C PRO A 83 -10.86 -4.74 -5.11
N GLN A 84 -11.77 -5.71 -5.19
CA GLN A 84 -12.87 -5.82 -4.24
C GLN A 84 -12.33 -6.21 -2.86
N THR A 85 -12.78 -5.50 -1.83
CA THR A 85 -12.34 -5.71 -0.44
C THR A 85 -13.49 -5.95 0.54
N ASP A 86 -14.74 -5.98 0.08
CA ASP A 86 -15.93 -6.09 0.94
C ASP A 86 -15.91 -7.34 1.82
N SER A 87 -15.37 -8.45 1.31
CA SER A 87 -15.23 -9.70 2.05
C SER A 87 -14.18 -9.67 3.17
N LEU A 88 -13.36 -8.61 3.24
CA LEU A 88 -12.29 -8.44 4.23
C LEU A 88 -12.75 -7.65 5.47
N GLY A 89 -14.05 -7.35 5.58
CA GLY A 89 -14.63 -6.68 6.74
C GLY A 89 -14.10 -5.25 6.97
N PRO A 90 -13.94 -4.80 8.23
CA PRO A 90 -13.47 -3.45 8.55
C PRO A 90 -12.12 -3.09 7.91
N LEU A 91 -11.21 -4.06 7.85
CA LEU A 91 -9.89 -3.88 7.23
C LEU A 91 -10.01 -3.66 5.72
N GLY A 92 -10.95 -4.35 5.05
CA GLY A 92 -11.25 -4.14 3.64
C GLY A 92 -11.70 -2.71 3.32
N LYS A 93 -12.52 -2.13 4.20
CA LYS A 93 -12.94 -0.73 4.08
C LYS A 93 -11.74 0.21 4.19
N LEU A 94 -10.86 0.01 5.16
CA LEU A 94 -9.65 0.82 5.32
C LEU A 94 -8.73 0.73 4.10
N ILE A 95 -8.47 -0.48 3.59
CA ILE A 95 -7.66 -0.69 2.37
C ILE A 95 -8.25 0.09 1.20
N SER A 96 -9.57 -0.01 0.97
CA SER A 96 -10.22 0.71 -0.12
C SER A 96 -10.12 2.23 0.03
N ARG A 97 -10.17 2.76 1.25
CA ARG A 97 -10.07 4.20 1.51
C ARG A 97 -8.65 4.71 1.31
N CYS A 98 -7.64 3.93 1.69
CA CYS A 98 -6.24 4.24 1.41
C CYS A 98 -5.96 4.33 -0.09
N TRP A 99 -6.49 3.41 -0.91
CA TRP A 99 -6.34 3.48 -2.36
C TRP A 99 -7.06 4.68 -3.02
N ARG A 100 -8.10 5.20 -2.38
CA ARG A 100 -8.88 6.36 -2.87
C ARG A 100 -8.37 7.71 -2.37
N ASP A 101 -7.19 7.74 -1.75
CA ASP A 101 -6.59 8.94 -1.16
C ASP A 101 -7.48 9.62 -0.11
N GLU A 102 -8.26 8.84 0.65
CA GLU A 102 -9.18 9.38 1.67
C GLU A 102 -8.51 9.66 3.03
N TYR A 103 -7.19 9.52 3.12
CA TYR A 103 -6.42 9.83 4.33
C TYR A 103 -5.36 10.89 4.03
N PRO A 104 -5.27 11.96 4.85
CA PRO A 104 -4.29 13.00 4.65
C PRO A 104 -2.88 12.61 5.13
N ASP A 105 -2.78 11.65 6.06
CA ASP A 105 -1.52 11.21 6.64
C ASP A 105 -1.59 9.81 7.25
N SER A 106 -0.42 9.25 7.57
CA SER A 106 -0.29 7.94 8.23
C SER A 106 -0.89 7.93 9.64
N LYS A 107 -0.95 9.08 10.33
CA LYS A 107 -1.55 9.18 11.67
C LYS A 107 -3.05 8.89 11.64
N SER A 108 -3.73 9.38 10.62
CA SER A 108 -5.16 9.16 10.39
C SER A 108 -5.45 7.68 10.14
N VAL A 109 -4.60 7.02 9.34
CA VAL A 109 -4.68 5.56 9.11
C VAL A 109 -4.47 4.79 10.42
N CYS A 110 -3.40 5.12 11.16
CA CYS A 110 -3.10 4.49 12.45
C CYS A 110 -4.25 4.62 13.46
N LYS A 111 -4.86 5.81 13.56
CA LYS A 111 -6.00 6.05 14.45
C LYS A 111 -7.19 5.14 14.12
N GLU A 112 -7.46 4.92 12.85
CA GLU A 112 -8.53 4.02 12.44
C GLU A 112 -8.21 2.56 12.76
N ILE A 113 -7.00 2.10 12.48
CA ILE A 113 -6.53 0.75 12.84
C ILE A 113 -6.67 0.52 14.35
N GLN A 114 -6.25 1.48 15.17
CA GLN A 114 -6.36 1.39 16.64
C GLN A 114 -7.82 1.32 17.12
N GLY A 115 -8.75 1.94 16.38
CA GLY A 115 -10.19 1.87 16.68
C GLY A 115 -10.87 0.58 16.20
N MET A 116 -10.17 -0.30 15.47
CA MET A 116 -10.67 -1.62 15.10
C MET A 116 -10.37 -2.69 16.16
N CYS A 117 -9.41 -2.43 17.04
CA CYS A 117 -8.97 -3.32 18.11
C CYS A 117 -9.89 -3.26 19.34
#